data_AF-A0AAW1VLE8-F1
#
_entry.id   AF-A0AAW1VLE8-F1
#
_cell.length_a   1.000
_cell.length_b   1.000
_cell.length_c   1.000
_cell.angle_alpha   90.00
_cell.angle_beta   90.00
_cell.angle_gamma   90.00
#
_symmetry.space_group_name_H-M   'P 1'
#
loop_
_entity.id
_entity.type
_entity.pdbx_description
1 polymer ?
#
loop_
_entity_poly.entity_id
_entity_poly.type
_entity_poly.pdbx_seq_one_letter_code
_entity_poly.pdbx_strand_id
1 'polypeptide(L)'
;MPMFQPSKREGVVGFDGGGDGHVLDLDAAVKDGVLGGVVGGVVATDVGEKLDLKKMIEELDLSEVPSVFICPISLEPMQDPVTLCTGQTYERSNILKWFNLGHVTCPTTMQELWDDSVTPNRTLCHLIYTWFSQKYLLMKKRSEDFREGAGELVETLKKVKGPS
;
A
#
# COMPACT_ATOMS: atom_id res chain seq x y z
N MET A 1 52.55 3.71 12.26
CA MET A 1 51.47 3.21 13.13
C MET A 1 50.67 4.38 13.67
N PRO A 2 49.35 4.25 13.77
CA PRO A 2 48.71 4.42 15.07
C PRO A 2 47.81 3.22 15.42
N MET A 3 47.83 2.84 16.69
CA MET A 3 46.97 1.81 17.29
C MET A 3 45.61 2.40 17.64
N PHE A 4 44.55 1.66 17.33
CA PHE A 4 43.19 1.96 17.78
C PHE A 4 43.01 1.42 19.21
N GLN A 5 42.67 2.28 20.17
CA GLN A 5 42.30 1.88 21.54
C GLN A 5 40.77 1.85 21.69
N PRO A 6 40.19 0.80 22.30
CA PRO A 6 38.79 0.81 22.71
C PRO A 6 38.67 1.38 24.13
N SER A 7 37.89 2.45 24.32
CA SER A 7 37.49 2.92 25.65
C SER A 7 36.22 2.20 26.12
N LYS A 8 36.29 1.77 27.38
CA LYS A 8 35.35 0.92 28.10
C LYS A 8 34.00 1.59 28.37
N ARG A 9 32.97 0.75 28.43
CA ARG A 9 31.66 1.01 29.05
C ARG A 9 31.80 1.07 30.58
N GLU A 10 31.07 1.99 31.22
CA GLU A 10 30.18 1.82 32.39
C GLU A 10 30.07 3.13 33.18
N GLY A 11 28.85 3.44 33.64
CA GLY A 11 28.61 4.57 34.53
C GLY A 11 27.14 5.02 34.60
N VAL A 12 26.32 4.22 35.29
CA VAL A 12 24.98 4.57 35.78
C VAL A 12 25.03 5.83 36.64
N VAL A 13 24.18 6.83 36.36
CA VAL A 13 23.61 7.74 37.38
C VAL A 13 22.23 8.21 36.90
N GLY A 14 21.22 8.02 37.75
CA GLY A 14 19.84 8.42 37.48
C GLY A 14 19.60 9.91 37.65
N PHE A 15 18.54 10.40 37.01
CA PHE A 15 17.89 11.67 37.35
C PHE A 15 16.38 11.47 37.37
N ASP A 16 15.83 11.71 38.55
CA ASP A 16 14.41 11.87 38.84
C ASP A 16 13.93 13.19 38.24
N GLY A 17 12.74 13.21 37.66
CA GLY A 17 12.22 14.38 36.96
C GLY A 17 10.81 14.16 36.45
N GLY A 18 9.83 14.30 37.35
CA GLY A 18 8.41 14.37 37.02
C GLY A 18 8.10 15.47 36.01
N GLY A 19 7.27 15.11 35.04
CA GLY A 19 6.76 15.97 33.98
C GLY A 19 5.49 15.35 33.40
N ASP A 20 4.40 15.54 34.13
CA ASP A 20 3.02 15.42 33.69
C ASP A 20 2.78 16.27 32.43
N GLY A 21 2.50 15.58 31.32
CA GLY A 21 2.34 16.20 30.02
C GLY A 21 1.40 15.40 29.12
N HIS A 22 0.13 15.39 29.51
CA HIS A 22 -1.07 15.25 28.68
C HIS A 22 -0.97 14.36 27.44
N VAL A 23 -1.36 13.10 27.59
CA VAL A 23 -1.86 12.24 26.50
C VAL A 23 -2.92 13.03 25.72
N LEU A 24 -2.70 13.26 24.43
CA LEU A 24 -3.77 13.72 23.55
C LEU A 24 -4.69 12.52 23.31
N ASP A 25 -5.68 12.38 24.21
CA ASP A 25 -6.88 11.58 23.99
C ASP A 25 -7.58 12.13 22.74
N LEU A 26 -7.49 11.41 21.63
CA LEU A 26 -8.14 11.77 20.38
C LEU A 26 -9.58 11.22 20.28
N ASP A 27 -10.28 11.13 21.41
CA ASP A 27 -11.62 10.57 21.50
C ASP A 27 -12.53 11.47 22.36
N ALA A 28 -12.85 12.66 21.84
CA ALA A 28 -14.06 13.41 22.19
C ALA A 28 -14.17 14.71 21.38
N ALA A 29 -14.93 14.69 20.28
CA ALA A 29 -16.02 15.65 20.03
C ALA A 29 -16.41 15.70 18.55
N VAL A 30 -17.41 14.89 18.16
CA VAL A 30 -18.52 15.38 17.32
C VAL A 30 -19.79 14.69 17.85
N LYS A 31 -20.42 15.30 18.86
CA LYS A 31 -21.80 15.01 19.21
C LYS A 31 -22.61 16.31 19.17
N ASP A 32 -23.73 16.16 18.49
CA ASP A 32 -24.92 17.02 18.40
C ASP A 32 -24.93 18.13 17.35
N GLY A 33 -25.64 17.81 16.26
CA GLY A 33 -26.04 18.70 15.17
C GLY A 33 -27.05 18.01 14.24
N VAL A 34 -28.29 17.88 14.73
CA VAL A 34 -29.49 17.30 14.10
C VAL A 34 -29.78 17.80 12.68
N LEU A 35 -30.07 16.91 11.73
CA LEU A 35 -31.13 17.09 10.71
C LEU A 35 -31.69 15.74 10.20
N GLY A 36 -32.99 15.53 10.46
CA GLY A 36 -33.96 14.96 9.51
C GLY A 36 -33.92 13.45 9.24
N GLY A 37 -34.87 12.72 9.81
CA GLY A 37 -35.07 11.30 9.55
C GLY A 37 -35.51 10.97 8.12
N VAL A 38 -35.07 9.80 7.65
CA VAL A 38 -35.80 8.94 6.72
C VAL A 38 -35.77 7.51 7.28
N VAL A 39 -36.90 6.85 7.09
CA VAL A 39 -37.37 5.57 7.60
C VAL A 39 -36.51 4.39 7.12
N GLY A 40 -36.21 3.46 8.05
CA GLY A 40 -36.16 2.00 7.87
C GLY A 40 -35.37 1.38 6.71
N GLY A 41 -34.35 0.57 7.05
CA GLY A 41 -33.63 -0.33 6.13
C GLY A 41 -32.62 0.44 5.28
N VAL A 42 -31.33 0.19 5.32
CA VAL A 42 -30.64 -1.08 5.10
C VAL A 42 -29.39 -1.05 5.99
N VAL A 43 -29.18 -2.08 6.81
CA VAL A 43 -27.81 -2.35 7.29
C VAL A 43 -27.07 -2.85 6.06
N ALA A 44 -26.43 -1.95 5.33
CA ALA A 44 -25.39 -2.33 4.39
C ALA A 44 -24.19 -2.72 5.25
N THR A 45 -24.19 -3.95 5.78
CA THR A 45 -22.94 -4.67 5.92
C THR A 45 -22.48 -4.96 4.50
N ASP A 46 -21.91 -3.95 3.85
CA ASP A 46 -20.87 -4.20 2.87
C ASP A 46 -19.77 -4.91 3.67
N VAL A 47 -19.75 -6.24 3.58
CA VAL A 47 -18.52 -6.98 3.77
C VAL A 47 -17.65 -6.47 2.65
N GLY A 48 -16.92 -5.37 2.92
CA GLY A 48 -16.00 -4.78 1.97
C GLY A 48 -15.11 -5.90 1.49
N GLU A 49 -15.35 -6.37 0.26
CA GLU A 49 -14.45 -7.25 -0.43
C GLU A 49 -13.12 -6.50 -0.42
N LYS A 50 -12.20 -6.93 0.45
CA LYS A 50 -10.86 -6.40 0.45
C LYS A 50 -10.31 -6.73 -0.93
N LEU A 51 -10.24 -5.71 -1.81
CA LEU A 51 -9.76 -5.89 -3.17
C LEU A 51 -8.41 -6.60 -3.12
N ASP A 52 -8.32 -7.74 -3.79
CA ASP A 52 -7.08 -8.51 -3.83
C ASP A 52 -6.05 -7.75 -4.68
N LEU A 53 -4.90 -7.41 -4.07
CA LEU A 53 -3.85 -6.63 -4.74
C LEU A 53 -3.34 -7.33 -6.00
N LYS A 54 -3.20 -8.65 -5.93
CA LYS A 54 -2.72 -9.44 -7.07
C LYS A 54 -3.67 -9.32 -8.26
N LYS A 55 -4.98 -9.49 -8.04
CA LYS A 55 -6.00 -9.29 -9.07
C LYS A 55 -5.95 -7.89 -9.69
N MET A 56 -5.74 -6.85 -8.88
CA MET A 56 -5.64 -5.48 -9.40
C MET A 56 -4.41 -5.26 -10.28
N ILE A 57 -3.28 -5.88 -9.93
CA ILE A 57 -2.06 -5.83 -10.72
C ILE A 57 -2.25 -6.50 -12.09
N GLU A 58 -2.96 -7.62 -12.15
CA GLU A 58 -3.22 -8.38 -13.40
C GLU A 58 -4.17 -7.66 -14.36
N GLU A 59 -5.11 -6.85 -13.85
CA GLU A 59 -6.11 -6.15 -14.68
C GLU A 59 -5.67 -4.75 -15.14
N LEU A 60 -4.63 -4.15 -14.53
CA LEU A 60 -4.12 -2.82 -14.90
C LEU A 60 -2.94 -2.89 -15.87
N ASP A 61 -2.76 -1.84 -16.67
CA ASP A 61 -1.60 -1.72 -17.55
C ASP A 61 -0.34 -1.33 -16.75
N LEU A 62 0.70 -2.15 -16.86
CA LEU A 62 2.00 -1.94 -16.23
C LEU A 62 2.68 -0.63 -16.67
N SER A 63 2.36 -0.12 -17.87
CA SER A 63 2.96 1.12 -18.39
C SER A 63 2.58 2.36 -17.57
N GLU A 64 1.44 2.32 -16.87
CA GLU A 64 0.99 3.40 -15.99
C GLU A 64 1.54 3.29 -14.56
N VAL A 65 2.14 2.15 -14.20
CA VAL A 65 2.57 1.87 -12.83
C VAL A 65 3.83 2.71 -12.50
N PRO A 66 3.81 3.51 -11.42
CA PRO A 66 4.99 4.23 -10.97
C PRO A 66 6.18 3.29 -10.73
N SER A 67 7.35 3.65 -11.25
CA SER A 67 8.57 2.84 -11.14
C SER A 67 8.98 2.54 -9.70
N VAL A 68 8.63 3.38 -8.74
CA VAL A 68 8.87 3.17 -7.30
C VAL A 68 8.12 1.96 -6.72
N PHE A 69 7.07 1.48 -7.41
CA PHE A 69 6.33 0.28 -7.04
C PHE A 69 6.90 -1.00 -7.68
N ILE A 70 7.83 -0.86 -8.63
CA ILE A 70 8.40 -1.97 -9.38
C ILE A 70 9.63 -2.52 -8.66
N CYS A 71 9.68 -3.83 -8.51
CA CYS A 71 10.83 -4.52 -7.96
C CYS A 71 12.02 -4.43 -8.94
N PRO A 72 13.20 -3.94 -8.52
CA PRO A 72 14.35 -3.83 -9.41
C PRO A 72 14.90 -5.16 -9.94
N ILE A 73 14.56 -6.29 -9.31
CA ILE A 73 15.02 -7.64 -9.71
C ILE A 73 14.06 -8.28 -10.72
N SER A 74 12.75 -8.34 -10.43
CA SER A 74 11.79 -8.97 -11.34
C SER A 74 11.25 -8.03 -12.41
N LEU A 75 11.39 -6.71 -12.22
CA LEU A 75 10.75 -5.69 -13.05
C LEU A 75 9.21 -5.76 -13.04
N GLU A 76 8.64 -6.32 -11.97
CA GLU A 76 7.20 -6.44 -11.74
C GLU A 76 6.77 -5.64 -10.48
N PRO A 77 5.49 -5.23 -10.38
CA PRO A 77 4.98 -4.57 -9.18
C PRO A 77 5.17 -5.41 -7.92
N MET A 78 5.63 -4.78 -6.85
CA MET A 78 5.83 -5.41 -5.55
C MET A 78 4.49 -5.67 -4.85
N GLN A 79 4.35 -6.84 -4.24
CA GLN A 79 3.24 -7.21 -3.37
C GLN A 79 3.67 -7.19 -1.90
N ASP A 80 4.91 -7.61 -1.61
CA ASP A 80 5.50 -7.61 -0.27
C ASP A 80 6.85 -6.88 -0.29
N PRO A 81 6.84 -5.54 -0.35
CA PRO A 81 8.07 -4.76 -0.43
C PRO A 81 8.88 -4.85 0.87
N VAL A 82 10.15 -5.21 0.74
CA VAL A 82 11.13 -5.24 1.84
C VAL A 82 12.35 -4.39 1.49
N THR A 83 12.87 -3.70 2.50
CA THR A 83 14.00 -2.78 2.38
C THR A 83 15.26 -3.39 2.99
N LEU A 84 16.38 -3.28 2.27
CA LEU A 84 17.70 -3.65 2.75
C LEU A 84 18.34 -2.55 3.59
N CYS A 85 19.43 -2.87 4.28
CA CYS A 85 20.24 -1.90 5.02
C CYS A 85 20.81 -0.77 4.13
N THR A 86 20.86 -0.96 2.80
CA THR A 86 21.21 0.06 1.80
C THR A 86 20.10 1.05 1.47
N GLY A 87 18.89 0.85 2.02
CA GLY A 87 17.71 1.66 1.74
C GLY A 87 16.98 1.28 0.44
N GLN A 88 17.50 0.33 -0.35
CA GLN A 88 16.84 -0.16 -1.55
C GLN A 88 15.72 -1.14 -1.19
N THR A 89 14.62 -1.10 -1.96
CA THR A 89 13.43 -1.91 -1.70
C THR A 89 13.16 -2.89 -2.85
N TYR A 90 12.79 -4.11 -2.49
CA TYR A 90 12.59 -5.23 -3.41
C TYR A 90 11.34 -6.01 -3.01
N GLU A 91 10.83 -6.83 -3.93
CA GLU A 91 9.91 -7.90 -3.59
C GLU A 91 10.61 -8.94 -2.71
N ARG A 92 9.96 -9.37 -1.60
CA ARG A 92 10.55 -10.29 -0.62
C ARG A 92 11.06 -11.57 -1.26
N SER A 93 10.24 -12.23 -2.08
CA SER A 93 10.59 -13.53 -2.67
C SER A 93 11.85 -13.43 -3.55
N ASN A 94 12.01 -12.31 -4.27
CA ASN A 94 13.12 -12.09 -5.19
C ASN A 94 14.43 -11.80 -4.46
N ILE A 95 14.40 -10.96 -3.43
CA ILE A 95 15.63 -10.67 -2.67
C ILE A 95 16.06 -11.85 -1.79
N LEU A 96 15.12 -12.61 -1.23
CA LEU A 96 15.47 -13.86 -0.53
C LEU A 96 16.06 -14.90 -1.48
N LYS A 97 15.54 -15.01 -2.71
CA LYS A 97 16.13 -15.86 -3.74
C LYS A 97 17.55 -15.42 -4.09
N TRP A 98 17.81 -14.12 -4.17
CA TRP A 98 19.16 -13.57 -4.39
C TRP A 98 20.14 -14.00 -3.29
N PHE A 99 19.74 -13.89 -2.01
CA PHE A 99 20.56 -14.36 -0.89
C PHE A 99 20.76 -15.89 -0.88
N ASN A 100 19.72 -16.66 -1.24
CA ASN A 100 19.81 -18.11 -1.35
C ASN A 100 20.79 -18.59 -2.43
N LEU A 101 21.12 -17.74 -3.42
CA LEU A 101 22.15 -18.01 -4.42
C LEU A 101 23.57 -17.71 -3.92
N GLY A 102 23.71 -17.27 -2.66
CA GLY A 102 24.99 -16.96 -2.01
C GLY A 102 25.49 -15.53 -2.27
N HIS A 103 24.64 -14.65 -2.81
CA HIS A 103 25.01 -13.26 -3.01
C HIS A 103 24.92 -12.47 -1.70
N VAL A 104 25.98 -11.72 -1.38
CA VAL A 104 26.06 -10.85 -0.19
C VAL A 104 26.10 -9.36 -0.55
N THR A 105 25.69 -9.03 -1.77
CA THR A 105 25.69 -7.66 -2.30
C THR A 105 24.27 -7.18 -2.57
N CYS A 106 24.07 -5.87 -2.49
CA CYS A 106 22.86 -5.20 -2.93
C CYS A 106 22.74 -5.30 -4.47
N PRO A 107 21.64 -5.84 -5.03
CA PRO A 107 21.47 -6.01 -6.47
C PRO A 107 21.52 -4.69 -7.26
N THR A 108 21.12 -3.57 -6.65
CA THR A 108 21.02 -2.28 -7.34
C THR A 108 22.28 -1.43 -7.15
N THR A 109 22.82 -1.36 -5.94
CA THR A 109 24.00 -0.51 -5.65
C THR A 109 25.32 -1.25 -5.84
N MET A 110 25.30 -2.57 -5.99
CA MET A 110 26.48 -3.44 -6.07
C MET A 110 27.40 -3.34 -4.84
N GLN A 111 26.91 -2.77 -3.73
CA GLN A 111 27.66 -2.66 -2.49
C GLN A 111 27.48 -3.93 -1.64
N GLU A 112 28.53 -4.32 -0.93
CA GLU A 112 28.47 -5.41 0.05
C GLU A 112 27.54 -5.04 1.21
N LEU A 113 26.70 -5.99 1.60
CA LEU A 113 25.76 -5.84 2.69
C LEU A 113 26.49 -6.14 4.00
N TRP A 114 26.43 -5.21 4.95
CA TRP A 114 26.93 -5.43 6.31
C TRP A 114 25.93 -6.22 7.18
N ASP A 115 24.69 -6.36 6.70
CA ASP A 115 23.60 -7.12 7.30
C ASP A 115 22.68 -7.65 6.18
N ASP A 116 22.34 -8.94 6.23
CA ASP A 116 21.46 -9.64 5.27
C ASP A 116 19.97 -9.62 5.70
N SER A 117 19.67 -8.97 6.83
CA SER A 117 18.30 -8.80 7.28
C SER A 117 17.46 -7.95 6.31
N VAL A 118 16.17 -8.29 6.21
CA VAL A 118 15.20 -7.58 5.38
C VAL A 118 14.12 -6.96 6.25
N THR A 119 13.88 -5.66 6.08
CA THR A 119 12.86 -4.95 6.86
C THR A 119 11.59 -4.75 6.02
N PRO A 120 10.40 -5.19 6.48
CA PRO A 120 9.15 -4.93 5.75
C PRO A 120 8.87 -3.43 5.58
N ASN A 121 8.61 -2.98 4.35
CA ASN A 121 8.27 -1.59 4.05
C ASN A 121 6.75 -1.41 4.03
N ARG A 122 6.15 -1.26 5.21
CA ARG A 122 4.70 -1.11 5.37
C ARG A 122 4.14 0.14 4.71
N THR A 123 4.90 1.23 4.69
CA THR A 123 4.49 2.47 4.03
C THR A 123 4.36 2.27 2.52
N LEU A 124 5.37 1.68 1.88
CA LEU A 124 5.31 1.40 0.45
C LEU A 124 4.21 0.39 0.12
N CYS A 125 4.02 -0.64 0.95
CA CYS A 125 2.93 -1.60 0.79
C CYS A 125 1.55 -0.92 0.76
N HIS A 126 1.28 0.01 1.70
CA HIS A 126 0.02 0.77 1.70
C HIS A 126 -0.12 1.71 0.49
N LEU A 127 0.97 2.36 0.06
CA LEU A 127 0.96 3.23 -1.11
C LEU A 127 0.66 2.45 -2.40
N ILE A 128 1.31 1.30 -2.58
CA ILE A 128 1.05 0.39 -3.69
C ILE A 128 -0.43 0.00 -3.68
N TYR A 129 -0.93 -0.53 -2.56
CA TYR A 129 -2.32 -0.95 -2.45
C TYR A 129 -3.30 0.18 -2.77
N THR A 130 -3.08 1.37 -2.21
CA THR A 130 -3.94 2.53 -2.42
C THR A 130 -3.95 2.93 -3.89
N TRP A 131 -2.78 3.01 -4.53
CA TRP A 131 -2.69 3.38 -5.94
C TRP A 131 -3.41 2.38 -6.86
N PHE A 132 -3.15 1.08 -6.67
CA PHE A 132 -3.79 0.02 -7.45
C PHE A 132 -5.31 0.01 -7.24
N SER A 133 -5.77 0.17 -6.00
CA SER A 133 -7.22 0.21 -5.69
C SER A 133 -7.92 1.40 -6.34
N GLN A 134 -7.33 2.59 -6.29
CA GLN A 134 -7.92 3.78 -6.90
C GLN A 134 -8.01 3.64 -8.42
N LYS A 135 -6.92 3.20 -9.05
CA LYS A 135 -6.88 2.98 -10.51
C LYS A 135 -7.87 1.93 -10.96
N TYR A 136 -7.94 0.82 -10.23
CA TYR A 136 -8.85 -0.28 -10.49
C TYR A 136 -10.32 0.14 -10.37
N LEU A 137 -10.67 0.88 -9.31
CA LEU A 137 -12.04 1.38 -9.10
C LEU A 137 -12.45 2.40 -10.16
N LEU A 138 -11.54 3.30 -10.57
CA LEU A 138 -11.80 4.23 -11.67
C LEU A 138 -12.05 3.51 -13.00
N MET A 139 -11.26 2.47 -13.29
CA MET A 139 -11.45 1.62 -14.46
C MET A 139 -12.83 0.94 -14.44
N LYS A 140 -13.21 0.35 -13.30
CA LYS A 140 -14.51 -0.30 -13.12
C LYS A 140 -15.67 0.66 -13.27
N LYS A 141 -15.65 1.79 -12.56
CA LYS A 141 -16.70 2.81 -12.66
C LYS A 141 -16.91 3.26 -14.10
N ARG A 142 -15.82 3.55 -14.82
CA ARG A 142 -15.90 3.92 -16.24
C ARG A 142 -16.59 2.84 -17.08
N SER A 143 -16.29 1.57 -16.82
CA SER A 143 -16.93 0.45 -17.53
C SER A 143 -18.42 0.30 -17.21
N GLU A 144 -18.82 0.64 -15.98
CA GLU A 144 -20.22 0.61 -15.53
C GLU A 144 -21.01 1.76 -16.16
N ASP A 145 -20.46 2.98 -16.15
CA ASP A 145 -21.06 4.17 -16.77
C ASP A 145 -21.33 3.94 -18.27
N PHE A 146 -20.37 3.34 -18.98
CA PHE A 146 -20.56 2.98 -20.40
C PHE A 146 -21.65 1.94 -20.60
N ARG A 147 -21.71 0.93 -19.73
CA ARG A 147 -22.71 -0.14 -19.81
C ARG A 147 -24.12 0.38 -19.53
N GLU A 148 -24.27 1.25 -18.55
CA GLU A 148 -25.54 1.89 -18.21
C GLU A 148 -26.04 2.81 -19.33
N GLY A 149 -25.17 3.69 -19.86
CA GLY A 149 -25.53 4.58 -20.96
C GLY A 149 -25.92 3.84 -22.24
N ALA A 150 -25.24 2.73 -22.55
CA ALA A 150 -25.63 1.87 -23.67
C ALA A 150 -27.00 1.21 -23.45
N GLY A 151 -27.29 0.77 -22.23
CA GLY A 151 -28.59 0.21 -21.86
C GLY A 151 -29.74 1.21 -22.05
N GLU A 152 -29.56 2.45 -21.57
CA GLU A 152 -30.56 3.52 -21.70
C GLU A 152 -30.86 3.86 -23.18
N LEU A 153 -29.82 3.92 -24.02
CA LEU A 153 -29.99 4.16 -25.46
C LEU A 153 -30.74 3.00 -26.14
N VAL A 154 -30.43 1.76 -25.79
CA VAL A 154 -31.13 0.58 -26.33
C VAL A 154 -32.61 0.61 -25.95
N GLU A 155 -32.94 0.93 -24.71
CA GLU A 155 -34.34 1.05 -24.26
C GLU A 155 -35.06 2.22 -24.95
N THR A 156 -34.38 3.35 -25.14
CA THR A 156 -34.93 4.49 -25.89
C THR A 156 -35.24 4.10 -27.34
N LEU A 157 -34.35 3.34 -28.00
CA LEU A 157 -34.58 2.86 -29.36
C LEU A 157 -35.74 1.87 -29.46
N LYS A 158 -35.88 0.94 -28.50
CA LYS A 158 -37.04 0.03 -28.44
C LYS A 158 -38.35 0.80 -28.33
N LYS A 159 -38.37 1.87 -27.52
CA LYS A 159 -39.55 2.70 -27.33
C LYS A 159 -39.93 3.49 -28.58
N VAL A 160 -38.95 3.96 -29.36
CA VAL A 160 -39.17 4.69 -30.62
C VAL A 160 -39.57 3.74 -31.77
N LYS A 161 -39.14 2.47 -31.73
CA LYS A 161 -39.42 1.52 -32.81
C LYS A 161 -40.90 1.14 -32.96
N GLY A 162 -41.71 1.31 -31.90
CA GLY A 162 -43.16 1.02 -31.89
C GLY A 162 -43.50 -0.46 -32.12
N PRO A 163 -44.55 -1.02 -31.49
CA PRO A 163 -45.00 -2.36 -31.83
C PRO A 163 -45.56 -2.34 -33.25
N SER A 164 -44.96 -3.15 -34.13
CA SER A 164 -45.49 -3.47 -35.46
C SER A 164 -46.67 -4.42 -35.36
#